data_AF-A0A839WWV0-F1
#
_entry.id   AF-A0A839WWV0-F1
#
_cell.length_a   1.000
_cell.length_b   1.000
_cell.length_c   1.000
_cell.angle_alpha   90.00
_cell.angle_beta   90.00
_cell.angle_gamma   90.00
#
_symmetry.space_group_name_H-M   'P 1'
#
loop_
_entity.id
_entity.type
_entity.pdbx_description
1 polymer ?
#
loop_
_entity_poly.entity_id
_entity_poly.type
_entity_poly.pdbx_seq_one_letter_code
_entity_poly.pdbx_strand_id
1 'polypeptide(L)' 'MPEQAHVLYCVQFDTQTNTCAVEAWMPAPQLLPPLSPAQAGALLTAELVLFATAWGIRQLSRTIRQ' A
#
# COMPACT_ATOMS: atom_id res chain seq x y z
N MET A 1 2.86 -17.37 -1.90
CA MET A 1 2.80 -16.58 -0.65
C MET A 1 3.67 -15.36 -0.89
N PRO A 2 3.23 -14.12 -0.62
CA PRO A 2 4.09 -12.95 -0.84
C PRO A 2 5.34 -13.09 0.04
N GLU A 3 6.50 -13.10 -0.59
CA GLU A 3 7.78 -13.22 0.09
C GLU A 3 7.99 -11.93 0.89
N GLN A 4 7.89 -12.01 2.22
CA GLN A 4 8.12 -10.85 3.09
C GLN A 4 9.61 -10.52 3.07
N ALA A 5 9.95 -9.31 2.64
CA ALA A 5 11.31 -8.81 2.75
C ALA A 5 11.73 -8.86 4.23
N HIS A 6 12.89 -9.44 4.52
CA HIS A 6 13.47 -9.42 5.85
C HIS A 6 14.45 -8.26 5.95
N VAL A 7 14.48 -7.60 7.10
CA VAL A 7 15.41 -6.51 7.40
C VAL A 7 16.15 -6.83 8.69
N LEU A 8 17.41 -6.40 8.76
CA LEU A 8 18.25 -6.62 9.92
C LEU A 8 17.84 -5.64 11.02
N TYR A 9 17.33 -6.16 12.13
CA TYR A 9 16.93 -5.38 13.30
C TYR A 9 17.89 -5.60 14.46
N CYS A 10 18.17 -4.51 15.17
CA CYS A 10 18.83 -4.54 16.47
C CYS A 10 17.84 -4.99 17.55
N VAL A 11 18.00 -6.20 18.06
CA VAL A 11 17.10 -6.76 19.08
C VAL A 11 17.57 -6.34 20.48
N GLN A 12 18.89 -6.23 20.65
CA GLN A 12 19.48 -5.81 21.91
C GLN A 12 20.52 -4.71 21.65
N PHE A 13 20.15 -3.48 21.98
CA PHE A 13 21.04 -2.34 21.92
C PHE A 13 21.81 -2.22 23.23
N ASP A 14 23.14 -2.18 23.14
CA ASP A 14 24.00 -1.89 24.27
C ASP A 14 24.24 -0.37 24.37
N THR A 15 23.70 0.22 25.43
CA THR A 15 23.78 1.67 25.69
C THR A 15 25.15 2.12 26.17
N GLN A 16 26.01 1.22 26.65
CA GLN A 16 27.37 1.57 27.08
C GLN A 16 28.33 1.69 25.90
N THR A 17 28.22 0.77 24.94
CA THR A 17 29.09 0.76 23.74
C THR A 17 28.47 1.50 22.56
N ASN A 18 27.19 1.89 22.63
CA ASN A 18 26.41 2.45 21.51
C ASN A 18 26.41 1.54 20.28
N THR A 19 26.40 0.22 20.49
CA THR A 19 26.37 -0.77 19.41
C THR A 19 25.26 -1.79 19.62
N CYS A 20 24.88 -2.47 18.54
CA CYS A 20 23.96 -3.59 18.61
C CYS A 20 24.71 -4.85 19.05
N ALA A 21 24.35 -5.38 20.22
CA ALA A 21 24.92 -6.61 20.75
C ALA A 21 24.28 -7.85 20.08
N VAL A 22 23.01 -7.75 19.71
CA VAL A 22 22.26 -8.83 19.03
C VAL A 22 21.47 -8.26 17.87
N GLU A 23 21.71 -8.82 16.69
CA GLU A 23 20.98 -8.52 15.45
C GLU A 23 20.21 -9.76 14.99
N ALA A 24 19.00 -9.55 14.47
CA ALA A 24 18.19 -10.62 13.91
C ALA A 24 17.48 -10.15 12.63
N TRP A 25 17.37 -11.06 11.66
CA TRP A 25 16.53 -10.86 10.48
C TRP A 25 15.08 -11.00 10.88
N MET A 26 14.32 -9.92 10.81
CA MET A 26 12.90 -9.91 11.10
C MET A 26 12.10 -9.55 9.84
N PRO A 27 10.86 -10.03 9.72
CA PRO A 27 9.97 -9.60 8.65
C PRO A 27 9.85 -8.07 8.69
N ALA A 28 10.00 -7.43 7.52
CA ALA A 28 9.83 -5.99 7.42
C ALA A 28 8.42 -5.60 7.90
N PRO A 29 8.31 -4.52 8.69
CA PRO A 29 7.02 -4.04 9.14
C PRO A 29 6.15 -3.68 7.93
N GLN A 30 4.92 -4.19 7.92
CA GLN A 30 3.96 -3.83 6.89
C GLN A 30 3.48 -2.40 7.17
N LEU A 31 3.79 -1.47 6.26
CA LEU A 31 3.31 -0.09 6.33
C LEU A 31 1.81 0.02 6.02
N LEU A 32 1.29 -0.93 5.25
CA LEU A 32 -0.10 -0.98 4.83
C LEU A 32 -0.77 -2.20 5.46
N PRO A 33 -2.01 -2.08 5.98
CA PRO A 33 -2.76 -3.23 6.44
C PRO A 33 -3.03 -4.18 5.26
N PRO A 34 -3.08 -5.49 5.52
CA PRO A 34 -3.43 -6.46 4.48
C PRO A 34 -4.86 -6.17 3.99
N LEU A 35 -5.02 -6.01 2.68
CA LEU A 35 -6.33 -5.82 2.06
C LEU A 35 -7.08 -7.15 2.01
N SER A 36 -8.30 -7.17 2.56
CA SER A 36 -9.21 -8.29 2.31
C SER A 36 -9.72 -8.24 0.86
N PRO A 37 -10.13 -9.40 0.27
CA PRO A 37 -10.71 -9.42 -1.07
C PRO A 37 -11.93 -8.48 -1.20
N ALA A 38 -12.72 -8.34 -0.13
CA ALA A 38 -13.86 -7.43 -0.10
C ALA A 38 -13.43 -5.95 -0.15
N GLN A 39 -12.36 -5.57 0.56
CA GLN A 39 -11.82 -4.22 0.52
C GLN A 39 -11.21 -3.89 -0.84
N ALA A 40 -10.52 -4.85 -1.47
CA ALA A 40 -10.01 -4.70 -2.83
C ALA A 40 -11.16 -4.45 -3.84
N GLY A 41 -12.26 -5.21 -3.73
CA GLY A 41 -13.44 -5.01 -4.57
C GLY A 41 -14.09 -3.63 -4.39
N ALA A 42 -14.15 -3.12 -3.15
CA ALA A 42 -14.68 -1.80 -2.88
C ALA A 42 -13.83 -0.68 -3.52
N LEU A 43 -12.50 -0.79 -3.44
CA LEU A 43 -11.57 0.16 -4.07
C LEU A 43 -11.72 0.17 -5.60
N LEU A 44 -11.78 -1.01 -6.22
CA LEU A 44 -12.00 -1.12 -7.67
C LEU A 44 -13.33 -0.52 -8.10
N THR A 45 -14.39 -0.74 -7.31
CA THR A 45 -15.72 -0.15 -7.60
C THR A 45 -15.67 1.37 -7.54
N ALA A 46 -15.02 1.94 -6.53
CA ALA A 46 -14.86 3.38 -6.40
C ALA A 46 -14.08 3.97 -7.59
N GLU A 47 -13.01 3.30 -8.03
CA GLU A 47 -12.21 3.72 -9.18
C GLU A 47 -13.01 3.69 -10.48
N LEU A 48 -13.82 2.65 -10.70
CA LEU A 48 -14.69 2.56 -11.87
C LEU A 48 -15.75 3.67 -11.90
N VAL A 49 -16.31 4.05 -10.76
CA VAL A 49 -17.29 5.15 -10.69
C VAL A 49 -16.65 6.48 -11.06
N LEU A 50 -15.45 6.77 -10.53
CA LEU A 50 -14.71 7.97 -10.90
C LEU A 50 -14.35 8.01 -12.39
N PHE A 51 -13.94 6.86 -12.94
CA PHE A 51 -13.64 6.76 -14.36
C PHE A 51 -14.90 6.96 -15.23
N ALA A 52 -16.02 6.31 -14.87
CA ALA A 52 -17.27 6.41 -15.59
C ALA A 52 -17.84 7.84 -15.58
N THR A 53 -17.76 8.53 -14.43
CA THR A 53 -18.20 9.92 -14.31
C THR A 53 -17.34 10.86 -15.16
N ALA A 54 -16.01 10.74 -15.10
CA ALA A 54 -15.11 11.52 -15.94
C ALA A 54 -15.35 11.27 -17.44
N TRP A 55 -15.55 10.01 -17.82
CA TRP A 55 -15.87 9.62 -19.19
C TRP A 55 -17.21 10.21 -19.66
N GLY A 56 -18.25 10.14 -18.81
CA GLY A 56 -19.58 10.70 -19.10
C GLY A 56 -19.53 12.22 -19.33
N ILE A 57 -18.86 12.96 -18.45
CA ILE A 57 -18.67 14.41 -18.61
C ILE A 57 -17.91 14.72 -19.91
N ARG A 58 -16.84 13.97 -20.20
CA ARG A 58 -16.08 14.12 -21.45
C ARG A 58 -16.94 13.90 -22.67
N GLN A 59 -17.80 12.88 -22.68
CA GLN A 59 -18.71 12.63 -23.81
C GLN A 59 -19.75 13.74 -23.96
N LEU A 60 -20.38 14.17 -22.87
CA LEU A 60 -21.34 15.28 -22.88
C LEU A 60 -20.71 16.58 -23.41
N SER A 61 -19.49 16.88 -22.99
CA SER A 61 -18.77 18.07 -23.46
C SER A 61 -18.45 18.03 -24.96
N ARG A 62 -18.30 16.83 -25.53
CA ARG A 62 -18.09 16.64 -26.97
C ARG A 62 -19.39 16.86 -27.74
N THR A 63 -20.50 16.28 -27.28
CA THR A 63 -21.80 16.43 -27.96
C THR A 63 -22.35 17.85 -27.87
N ILE A 64 -22.12 18.59 -26.78
CA ILE A 64 -22.59 19.99 -26.62
C ILE A 64 -21.74 20.99 -27.44
N ARG A 65 -20.47 20.69 -27.70
CA ARG A 65 -19.58 21.55 -28.51
C ARG A 65 -19.70 21.32 -30.01
N GLN A 66 -20.45 20.31 -30.46
CA GLN A 66 -20.81 20.11 -31.87
C GLN A 66 -22.11 20.82 -32.17
#